data_AF-A0A0G4HAL5-F1
#
_entry.id   AF-A0A0G4HAL5-F1
#
_cell.length_a   1.000
_cell.length_b   1.000
_cell.length_c   1.000
_cell.angle_alpha   90.00
_cell.angle_beta   90.00
_cell.angle_gamma   90.00
#
_symmetry.space_group_name_H-M   'P 1'
#
loop_
_entity.id
_entity.type
_entity.pdbx_description
1 polymer ?
#
loop_
_entity_poly.entity_id
_entity_poly.type
_entity_poly.pdbx_seq_one_letter_code
_entity_poly.pdbx_strand_id
1 'polypeptide(L)'
;MWCCNTRVGSSLLAHEQSVAAQDSKEAQTAAQPNGLQSKMSQGLGDTVEKPQHPSLASSPSFSSKLQMWKSLDADSKLKVQQNLETMVMTFCREFTRGKTLTKLGKNGRMFRRLCLLDTNLTTFSMHISGAIIEMPLTEIQDIRFGYDLSSLDRLPVTLPSETLAAVVDLKQGGRQLQLLFSNSTERDEFVAAMLILCEQQSRRVARRGR
;
A
#
# COMPACT_ATOMS: atom_id res chain seq x y z
N MET A 1 -43.94 14.03 -4.57
CA MET A 1 -43.37 15.04 -5.49
C MET A 1 -42.44 15.93 -4.68
N TRP A 2 -41.18 15.51 -4.49
CA TRP A 2 -40.15 16.22 -3.73
C TRP A 2 -38.90 16.33 -4.61
N CYS A 3 -38.43 17.57 -4.78
CA CYS A 3 -37.38 17.96 -5.72
C CYS A 3 -35.98 17.57 -5.24
N CYS A 4 -35.20 16.91 -6.11
CA CYS A 4 -33.76 16.81 -6.00
C CYS A 4 -33.13 18.09 -6.55
N ASN A 5 -32.32 18.80 -5.75
CA ASN A 5 -31.46 19.84 -6.28
C ASN A 5 -30.24 20.05 -5.37
N THR A 6 -29.13 19.36 -5.68
CA THR A 6 -27.82 19.78 -5.16
C THR A 6 -26.77 19.70 -6.26
N ARG A 7 -26.70 20.84 -6.95
CA ARG A 7 -25.65 21.45 -7.76
C ARG A 7 -24.25 20.81 -7.65
N VAL A 8 -23.75 20.42 -8.82
CA VAL A 8 -22.35 20.13 -9.15
C VAL A 8 -21.53 21.42 -9.08
N GLY A 9 -20.42 21.40 -8.35
CA GLY A 9 -19.39 22.44 -8.35
C GLY A 9 -18.09 21.86 -8.89
N SER A 10 -17.91 21.95 -10.20
CA SER A 10 -16.62 21.76 -10.87
C SER A 10 -15.69 22.94 -10.57
N SER A 11 -14.45 22.67 -10.15
CA SER A 11 -13.24 23.42 -10.51
C SER A 11 -12.14 23.12 -9.49
N LEU A 12 -11.03 22.52 -9.94
CA LEU A 12 -9.67 23.00 -9.65
C LEU A 12 -8.66 22.04 -10.31
N LEU A 13 -8.41 22.33 -11.58
CA LEU A 13 -7.17 21.98 -12.26
C LEU A 13 -6.05 22.93 -11.77
N ALA A 14 -4.87 22.34 -11.60
CA ALA A 14 -3.54 22.94 -11.79
C ALA A 14 -3.21 24.26 -11.09
N HIS A 15 -2.41 24.18 -10.03
CA HIS A 15 -1.39 25.17 -9.72
C HIS A 15 -0.14 24.45 -9.16
N GLU A 16 0.72 24.00 -10.07
CA GLU A 16 2.16 23.94 -9.83
C GLU A 16 2.74 25.25 -10.36
N GLN A 17 3.23 26.11 -9.48
CA GLN A 17 4.34 27.02 -9.77
C GLN A 17 4.95 27.57 -8.47
N SER A 18 6.26 27.30 -8.35
CA SER A 18 7.32 28.21 -7.88
C SER A 18 7.04 29.15 -6.71
N VAL A 19 7.63 28.84 -5.54
CA VAL A 19 8.23 29.87 -4.70
C VAL A 19 9.59 29.38 -4.23
N ALA A 20 10.62 29.99 -4.82
CA ALA A 20 11.97 29.99 -4.29
C ALA A 20 12.15 31.20 -3.34
N ALA A 21 13.01 30.98 -2.36
CA ALA A 21 13.86 31.96 -1.68
C ALA A 21 13.29 32.78 -0.49
N GLN A 22 14.13 32.74 0.56
CA GLN A 22 14.34 33.69 1.66
C GLN A 22 13.29 33.73 2.79
N ASP A 23 13.67 33.18 3.96
CA ASP A 23 14.13 34.08 5.01
C ASP A 23 15.08 33.39 5.99
N SER A 24 16.08 34.16 6.39
CA SER A 24 17.13 33.84 7.35
C SER A 24 16.66 34.32 8.73
N LYS A 25 16.88 33.54 9.79
CA LYS A 25 17.30 34.06 11.10
C LYS A 25 17.61 32.94 12.11
N GLU A 26 18.90 32.87 12.41
CA GLU A 26 19.50 32.84 13.76
C GLU A 26 18.74 32.12 14.88
N ALA A 27 19.33 31.02 15.35
CA ALA A 27 19.50 30.79 16.79
C ALA A 27 20.76 29.95 17.03
N GLN A 28 21.83 30.63 17.45
CA GLN A 28 23.00 30.06 18.07
C GLN A 28 22.65 29.62 19.50
N THR A 29 22.91 28.36 19.85
CA THR A 29 23.17 28.01 21.25
C THR A 29 24.23 26.90 21.35
N ALA A 30 25.41 27.36 21.77
CA ALA A 30 26.42 26.75 22.64
C ALA A 30 26.51 25.21 22.82
N ALA A 31 27.70 24.71 22.47
CA ALA A 31 28.64 23.92 23.30
C ALA A 31 28.14 22.77 24.19
N GLN A 32 28.67 21.56 23.96
CA GLN A 32 29.78 21.00 24.76
C GLN A 32 30.36 19.71 24.13
N PRO A 33 31.69 19.50 24.19
CA PRO A 33 32.35 18.25 23.84
C PRO A 33 32.74 17.45 25.11
N ASN A 34 32.36 16.17 25.16
CA ASN A 34 32.88 15.15 26.08
C ASN A 34 32.51 13.81 25.45
N GLY A 35 33.31 12.76 25.40
CA GLY A 35 34.65 12.51 25.91
C GLY A 35 35.02 11.09 25.46
N LEU A 36 36.32 10.85 25.38
CA LEU A 36 36.94 9.55 25.14
C LEU A 36 36.33 8.43 26.01
N GLN A 37 36.14 7.24 25.46
CA GLN A 37 36.87 6.06 25.96
C GLN A 37 36.76 4.83 25.04
N SER A 38 37.95 4.39 24.66
CA SER A 38 38.32 3.08 24.15
C SER A 38 37.95 1.98 25.14
N LYS A 39 37.42 0.85 24.67
CA LYS A 39 37.63 -0.46 25.28
C LYS A 39 37.50 -1.59 24.26
N MET A 40 38.66 -2.20 24.03
CA MET A 40 38.82 -3.53 23.46
C MET A 40 38.08 -4.55 24.31
N SER A 41 37.49 -5.56 23.69
CA SER A 41 37.35 -6.90 24.28
C SER A 41 37.18 -7.91 23.16
N GLN A 42 38.24 -8.69 22.97
CA GLN A 42 38.26 -9.94 22.23
C GLN A 42 37.39 -10.95 22.97
N GLY A 43 36.56 -11.66 22.22
CA GLY A 43 35.81 -12.83 22.69
C GLY A 43 35.75 -13.86 21.58
N LEU A 44 36.72 -14.78 21.59
CA LEU A 44 36.67 -16.06 20.88
C LEU A 44 35.77 -16.99 21.71
N GLY A 45 34.72 -17.52 21.09
CA GLY A 45 33.78 -18.43 21.75
C GLY A 45 32.98 -19.25 20.74
N ASP A 46 33.43 -20.49 20.59
CA ASP A 46 32.67 -21.73 20.41
C ASP A 46 31.59 -21.89 19.32
N THR A 47 31.97 -22.74 18.37
CA THR A 47 31.19 -23.80 17.68
C THR A 47 29.83 -24.10 18.30
N VAL A 48 28.76 -23.66 17.64
CA VAL A 48 27.39 -24.12 17.92
C VAL A 48 26.90 -24.96 16.74
N GLU A 49 26.70 -26.24 17.01
CA GLU A 49 26.02 -27.19 16.14
C GLU A 49 24.67 -26.64 15.68
N LYS A 50 24.46 -26.72 14.36
CA LYS A 50 23.26 -26.27 13.66
C LYS A 50 22.13 -27.30 13.87
N PRO A 51 21.03 -26.96 14.58
CA PRO A 51 19.87 -27.84 14.66
C PRO A 51 19.21 -27.95 13.29
N GLN A 52 19.14 -29.16 12.75
CA GLN A 52 18.31 -29.48 11.58
C GLN A 52 16.84 -29.34 11.99
N HIS A 53 16.25 -28.18 11.71
CA HIS A 53 14.81 -28.02 11.80
C HIS A 53 14.11 -28.88 10.72
N PRO A 54 13.09 -29.67 11.07
CA PRO A 54 12.25 -30.35 10.10
C PRO A 54 11.58 -29.30 9.22
N SER A 55 11.67 -29.47 7.89
CA SER A 55 11.05 -28.58 6.93
C SER A 55 9.55 -28.56 7.17
N LEU A 56 9.07 -27.48 7.80
CA LEU A 56 7.67 -27.12 7.80
C LEU A 56 7.24 -27.04 6.34
N ALA A 57 6.41 -27.99 5.91
CA ALA A 57 5.82 -28.02 4.59
C ALA A 57 5.25 -26.63 4.30
N SER A 58 5.90 -25.92 3.38
CA SER A 58 5.51 -24.60 2.93
C SER A 58 4.09 -24.70 2.41
N SER A 59 3.12 -24.21 3.20
CA SER A 59 1.74 -24.12 2.74
C SER A 59 1.74 -23.33 1.44
N PRO A 60 1.16 -23.87 0.34
CA PRO A 60 1.19 -23.19 -0.94
C PRO A 60 0.60 -21.80 -0.80
N SER A 61 1.35 -20.80 -1.24
CA SER A 61 0.95 -19.40 -1.21
C SER A 61 -0.42 -19.25 -1.87
N PHE A 62 -1.22 -18.32 -1.36
CA PHE A 62 -2.59 -18.10 -1.82
C PHE A 62 -2.66 -17.89 -3.35
N SER A 63 -1.63 -17.23 -3.90
CA SER A 63 -1.43 -17.03 -5.35
C SER A 63 -1.42 -18.34 -6.16
N SER A 64 -0.75 -19.39 -5.68
CA SER A 64 -0.69 -20.69 -6.37
C SER A 64 -2.05 -21.40 -6.46
N LYS A 65 -2.94 -21.18 -5.47
CA LYS A 65 -4.27 -21.80 -5.47
C LYS A 65 -5.22 -21.15 -6.48
N LEU A 66 -5.06 -19.86 -6.79
CA LEU A 66 -5.89 -19.16 -7.76
C LEU A 66 -5.62 -19.62 -9.20
N GLN A 67 -4.37 -19.95 -9.55
CA GLN A 67 -4.03 -20.44 -10.89
C GLN A 67 -4.67 -21.82 -11.21
N MET A 68 -4.95 -22.61 -10.18
CA MET A 68 -5.60 -23.92 -10.32
C MET A 68 -7.14 -23.86 -10.26
N TRP A 69 -7.76 -22.68 -10.22
CA TRP A 69 -9.21 -22.54 -10.01
C TRP A 69 -10.07 -23.41 -10.95
N LYS A 70 -9.65 -23.53 -12.22
CA LYS A 70 -10.38 -24.33 -13.23
C LYS A 70 -10.35 -25.83 -12.94
N SER A 71 -9.29 -26.34 -12.32
CA SER A 71 -9.09 -27.77 -12.03
C SER A 71 -9.55 -28.19 -10.62
N LEU A 72 -9.97 -27.24 -9.78
CA LEU A 72 -10.46 -27.55 -8.44
C LEU A 72 -11.86 -28.18 -8.48
N ASP A 73 -12.07 -29.16 -7.60
CA ASP A 73 -13.38 -29.71 -7.27
C ASP A 73 -14.28 -28.66 -6.58
N ALA A 74 -15.58 -28.94 -6.51
CA ALA A 74 -16.57 -28.00 -5.98
C ALA A 74 -16.32 -27.65 -4.50
N ASP A 75 -15.91 -28.64 -3.69
CA ASP A 75 -15.66 -28.43 -2.26
C ASP A 75 -14.41 -27.58 -2.04
N SER A 76 -13.34 -27.82 -2.81
CA SER A 76 -12.14 -26.97 -2.77
C SER A 76 -12.44 -25.53 -3.21
N LYS A 77 -13.27 -25.33 -4.24
CA LYS A 77 -13.71 -23.99 -4.67
C LYS A 77 -14.48 -23.27 -3.57
N LEU A 78 -15.40 -23.97 -2.90
CA LEU A 78 -16.16 -23.41 -1.78
C LEU A 78 -15.23 -22.98 -0.62
N LYS A 79 -14.26 -23.81 -0.26
CA LYS A 79 -13.26 -23.47 0.77
C LYS A 79 -12.42 -22.25 0.39
N VAL A 80 -11.96 -22.17 -0.87
CA VAL A 80 -11.20 -21.01 -1.35
C VAL A 80 -12.07 -19.74 -1.32
N GLN A 81 -13.35 -19.85 -1.69
CA GLN A 81 -14.29 -18.74 -1.61
C GLN A 81 -14.49 -18.25 -0.16
N GLN A 82 -14.72 -19.16 0.79
CA GLN A 82 -14.88 -18.80 2.21
C GLN A 82 -13.61 -18.13 2.78
N ASN A 83 -12.43 -18.62 2.39
CA ASN A 83 -11.16 -18.02 2.78
C ASN A 83 -11.00 -16.61 2.20
N LEU A 84 -11.38 -16.41 0.94
CA LEU A 84 -11.40 -15.11 0.29
C LEU A 84 -12.35 -14.13 0.97
N GLU A 85 -13.57 -14.56 1.27
CA GLU A 85 -14.57 -13.73 1.97
C GLU A 85 -14.05 -13.31 3.35
N THR A 86 -13.46 -14.24 4.09
CA THR A 86 -12.87 -13.96 5.42
C THR A 86 -11.69 -12.98 5.33
N MET A 87 -10.82 -13.16 4.33
CA MET A 87 -9.71 -12.25 4.05
C MET A 87 -10.21 -10.84 3.74
N VAL A 88 -11.17 -10.70 2.81
CA VAL A 88 -11.74 -9.41 2.42
C VAL A 88 -12.43 -8.73 3.60
N MET A 89 -13.20 -9.46 4.41
CA MET A 89 -13.85 -8.89 5.59
C MET A 89 -12.84 -8.39 6.63
N THR A 90 -11.76 -9.15 6.85
CA THR A 90 -10.68 -8.74 7.77
C THR A 90 -9.97 -7.50 7.24
N PHE A 91 -9.62 -7.50 5.96
CA PHE A 91 -9.04 -6.35 5.27
C PHE A 91 -9.92 -5.09 5.40
N CYS A 92 -11.21 -5.18 5.07
CA CYS A 92 -12.14 -4.06 5.16
C CYS A 92 -12.23 -3.51 6.59
N ARG A 93 -12.28 -4.39 7.60
CA ARG A 93 -12.32 -3.99 9.01
C ARG A 93 -11.04 -3.24 9.42
N GLU A 94 -9.87 -3.72 9.00
CA GLU A 94 -8.59 -3.06 9.29
C GLU A 94 -8.49 -1.68 8.62
N PHE A 95 -8.79 -1.60 7.33
CA PHE A 95 -8.69 -0.34 6.59
C PHE A 95 -9.77 0.67 6.99
N THR A 96 -10.96 0.24 7.39
CA THR A 96 -11.98 1.18 7.93
C THR A 96 -11.53 1.81 9.25
N ARG A 97 -10.74 1.09 10.06
CA ARG A 97 -10.13 1.62 11.29
C ARG A 97 -8.87 2.47 11.01
N GLY A 98 -8.35 2.39 9.80
CA GLY A 98 -7.10 2.99 9.38
C GLY A 98 -5.90 2.07 9.57
N LYS A 99 -5.18 1.85 8.47
CA LYS A 99 -3.95 1.05 8.42
C LYS A 99 -2.80 1.89 7.90
N THR A 100 -1.64 1.81 8.55
CA THR A 100 -0.45 2.54 8.09
C THR A 100 0.31 1.71 7.06
N LEU A 101 0.46 2.24 5.85
CA LEU A 101 1.28 1.65 4.79
C LEU A 101 2.48 2.56 4.49
N THR A 102 3.48 2.02 3.78
CA THR A 102 4.60 2.83 3.29
C THR A 102 4.38 3.17 1.82
N LYS A 103 4.41 4.46 1.47
CA LYS A 103 4.37 4.95 0.09
C LYS A 103 5.79 5.24 -0.39
N LEU A 104 6.16 4.77 -1.57
CA LEU A 104 7.37 5.18 -2.28
C LEU A 104 7.09 6.45 -3.10
N GLY A 105 7.82 7.53 -2.83
CA GLY A 105 7.73 8.78 -3.57
C GLY A 105 8.60 8.77 -4.83
N LYS A 106 8.30 9.67 -5.78
CA LYS A 106 9.07 9.83 -7.04
C LYS A 106 10.55 10.17 -6.85
N ASN A 107 10.88 10.78 -5.71
CA ASN A 107 12.25 11.09 -5.31
C ASN A 107 12.97 9.92 -4.60
N GLY A 108 12.40 8.71 -4.62
CA GLY A 108 12.94 7.53 -3.96
C GLY A 108 12.76 7.51 -2.43
N ARG A 109 12.11 8.53 -1.83
CA ARG A 109 11.86 8.56 -0.38
C ARG A 109 10.64 7.72 -0.01
N MET A 110 10.73 7.03 1.11
CA MET A 110 9.64 6.25 1.70
C MET A 110 8.89 7.08 2.74
N PHE A 111 7.56 7.05 2.69
CA PHE A 111 6.70 7.80 3.61
C PHE A 111 5.66 6.87 4.24
N ARG A 112 5.61 6.81 5.57
CA ARG A 112 4.51 6.13 6.27
C ARG A 112 3.24 6.97 6.17
N ARG A 113 2.15 6.37 5.72
CA ARG A 113 0.87 7.04 5.46
C ARG A 113 -0.28 6.23 6.05
N LEU A 114 -1.15 6.92 6.77
CA LEU A 114 -2.42 6.35 7.22
C LEU A 114 -3.34 6.22 6.00
N CYS A 115 -3.78 5.01 5.74
CA CYS A 115 -4.67 4.66 4.64
C CYS A 115 -6.00 4.16 5.21
N LEU A 116 -7.11 4.58 4.61
CA LEU A 116 -8.44 4.19 5.04
C LEU A 116 -9.31 3.72 3.88
N LEU A 117 -10.28 2.87 4.20
CA LEU A 117 -11.46 2.67 3.37
C LEU A 117 -12.65 3.35 4.06
N ASP A 118 -13.50 4.01 3.27
CA ASP A 118 -14.75 4.55 3.80
C ASP A 118 -15.71 3.42 4.21
N THR A 119 -16.72 3.75 5.02
CA THR A 119 -17.69 2.77 5.53
C THR A 119 -18.53 2.11 4.44
N ASN A 120 -18.69 2.76 3.28
CA ASN A 120 -19.40 2.19 2.13
C ASN A 120 -18.52 1.32 1.24
N LEU A 121 -17.22 1.23 1.52
CA LEU A 121 -16.22 0.50 0.73
C LEU A 121 -16.22 0.97 -0.74
N THR A 122 -16.32 2.27 -0.95
CA THR A 122 -16.36 2.94 -2.26
C THR A 122 -15.14 3.80 -2.55
N THR A 123 -14.41 4.21 -1.51
CA THR A 123 -13.28 5.14 -1.61
C THR A 123 -12.13 4.67 -0.73
N PHE A 124 -10.97 4.55 -1.35
CA PHE A 124 -9.69 4.38 -0.66
C PHE A 124 -9.05 5.76 -0.46
N SER A 125 -8.61 6.10 0.74
CA SER A 125 -8.00 7.40 1.03
C SER A 125 -6.66 7.27 1.71
N MET A 126 -5.80 8.28 1.51
CA MET A 126 -4.47 8.36 2.10
C MET A 126 -4.24 9.74 2.72
N HIS A 127 -3.83 9.77 3.98
CA HIS A 127 -3.55 11.00 4.71
C HIS A 127 -2.10 11.45 4.46
N ILE A 128 -1.93 12.65 3.92
CA ILE A 128 -0.63 13.24 3.59
C ILE A 128 -0.54 14.64 4.20
N SER A 129 0.23 14.79 5.27
CA SER A 129 0.63 16.08 5.86
C SER A 129 -0.52 17.10 5.97
N GLY A 130 -1.64 16.72 6.58
CA GLY A 130 -2.81 17.59 6.77
C GLY A 130 -3.82 17.59 5.62
N ALA A 131 -3.51 16.95 4.49
CA ALA A 131 -4.44 16.71 3.40
C ALA A 131 -4.88 15.24 3.35
N ILE A 132 -6.06 14.99 2.81
CA ILE A 132 -6.59 13.65 2.52
C ILE A 132 -6.69 13.52 1.00
N ILE A 133 -6.00 12.53 0.43
CA ILE A 133 -6.14 12.17 -0.97
C ILE A 133 -7.17 11.04 -1.05
N GLU A 134 -8.30 11.31 -1.66
CA GLU A 134 -9.35 10.34 -1.91
C GLU A 134 -9.19 9.73 -3.31
N MET A 135 -9.31 8.41 -3.39
CA MET A 135 -9.24 7.62 -4.62
C MET A 135 -10.49 6.72 -4.66
N PRO A 136 -11.55 7.14 -5.37
CA PRO A 136 -12.69 6.30 -5.60
C PRO A 136 -12.25 4.98 -6.22
N LEU A 137 -12.81 3.84 -5.76
CA LEU A 137 -12.41 2.53 -6.29
C LEU A 137 -12.71 2.37 -7.78
N THR A 138 -13.65 3.16 -8.32
CA THR A 138 -13.95 3.24 -9.75
C THR A 138 -12.84 3.87 -10.59
N GLU A 139 -11.96 4.65 -9.96
CA GLU A 139 -10.81 5.31 -10.61
C GLU A 139 -9.55 4.44 -10.61
N ILE A 140 -9.54 3.34 -9.86
CA ILE A 140 -8.45 2.36 -9.91
C ILE A 140 -8.61 1.55 -11.20
N GLN A 141 -7.55 1.52 -12.02
CA GLN A 141 -7.53 0.80 -13.28
C GLN A 141 -6.94 -0.60 -13.11
N ASP A 142 -5.79 -0.69 -12.45
CA ASP A 142 -5.05 -1.93 -12.26
C ASP A 142 -4.21 -1.88 -10.98
N ILE A 143 -3.83 -3.06 -10.47
CA ILE A 143 -2.93 -3.20 -9.33
C ILE A 143 -1.88 -4.26 -9.68
N ARG A 144 -0.64 -3.82 -9.86
CA ARG A 144 0.49 -4.66 -10.30
C ARG A 144 1.45 -4.94 -9.15
N PHE A 145 2.13 -6.09 -9.20
CA PHE A 145 3.20 -6.43 -8.26
C PHE A 145 4.52 -5.74 -8.64
N GLY A 146 5.35 -5.42 -7.65
CA GLY A 146 6.67 -4.83 -7.85
C GLY A 146 6.67 -3.29 -7.83
N TYR A 147 7.67 -2.70 -8.47
CA TYR A 147 7.81 -1.24 -8.61
C TYR A 147 7.61 -0.82 -10.06
N ASP A 148 7.24 0.45 -10.23
CA ASP A 148 7.36 1.13 -11.51
C ASP A 148 8.44 2.21 -11.40
N LEU A 149 9.68 1.80 -11.69
CA LEU A 149 10.85 2.67 -11.57
C LEU A 149 10.98 3.68 -12.72
N SER A 150 10.15 3.55 -13.77
CA SER A 150 10.15 4.48 -14.91
C SER A 150 9.75 5.90 -14.49
N SER A 151 9.00 6.01 -13.40
CA SER A 151 8.48 7.27 -12.85
C SER A 151 9.38 7.93 -11.80
N LEU A 152 10.54 7.32 -11.46
CA LEU A 152 11.45 7.83 -10.45
C LEU A 152 12.50 8.76 -11.07
N ASP A 153 12.59 9.99 -10.56
CA ASP A 153 13.63 10.94 -10.97
C ASP A 153 15.02 10.50 -10.50
N ARG A 154 15.06 9.74 -9.40
CA ARG A 154 16.27 9.21 -8.78
C ARG A 154 16.00 7.82 -8.23
N LEU A 155 16.81 6.85 -8.63
CA LEU A 155 16.83 5.53 -7.99
C LEU A 155 17.40 5.68 -6.57
N PRO A 156 16.64 5.31 -5.53
CA PRO A 156 17.19 5.27 -4.18
C PRO A 156 18.27 4.20 -4.09
N VAL A 157 19.28 4.47 -3.25
CA VAL A 157 20.47 3.62 -3.10
C VAL A 157 20.10 2.20 -2.64
N THR A 158 19.02 2.07 -1.86
CA THR A 158 18.49 0.78 -1.41
C THR A 158 16.96 0.80 -1.46
N LEU A 159 16.39 -0.16 -2.20
CA LEU A 159 14.95 -0.46 -2.16
C LEU A 159 14.74 -1.80 -1.45
N PRO A 160 13.62 -1.97 -0.73
CA PRO A 160 13.16 -3.30 -0.34
C PRO A 160 12.95 -4.20 -1.56
N SER A 161 12.91 -5.52 -1.35
CA SER A 161 12.60 -6.48 -2.41
C SER A 161 11.29 -6.11 -3.13
N GLU A 162 11.26 -6.24 -4.46
CA GLU A 162 10.06 -6.01 -5.27
C GLU A 162 8.89 -6.93 -4.86
N THR A 163 9.21 -8.06 -4.23
CA THR A 163 8.22 -8.98 -3.64
C THR A 163 7.38 -8.35 -2.52
N LEU A 164 7.80 -7.20 -2.00
CA LEU A 164 7.09 -6.45 -0.95
C LEU A 164 6.36 -5.22 -1.50
N ALA A 165 6.34 -5.03 -2.82
CA ALA A 165 5.80 -3.83 -3.45
C ALA A 165 4.58 -4.12 -4.32
N ALA A 166 3.69 -3.13 -4.40
CA ALA A 166 2.61 -3.10 -5.39
C ALA A 166 2.40 -1.67 -5.92
N VAL A 167 1.97 -1.57 -7.16
CA VAL A 167 1.65 -0.31 -7.85
C VAL A 167 0.15 -0.28 -8.13
N VAL A 168 -0.52 0.77 -7.67
CA VAL A 168 -1.92 1.05 -7.98
C VAL A 168 -1.95 2.09 -9.10
N ASP A 169 -2.45 1.69 -10.27
CA ASP A 169 -2.59 2.57 -11.43
C ASP A 169 -3.98 3.23 -11.41
N LEU A 170 -4.02 4.56 -11.51
CA LEU A 170 -5.26 5.36 -11.51
C LEU A 170 -5.59 5.85 -12.92
N LYS A 171 -6.88 5.82 -13.29
CA LYS A 171 -7.37 6.26 -14.61
C LYS A 171 -7.08 7.73 -14.89
N GLN A 172 -7.31 8.60 -13.91
CA GLN A 172 -7.13 10.04 -14.08
C GLN A 172 -5.66 10.47 -13.99
N GLY A 173 -5.15 10.97 -15.11
CA GLY A 173 -3.84 11.64 -15.18
C GLY A 173 -2.63 10.71 -15.13
N GLY A 174 -2.80 9.42 -15.43
CA GLY A 174 -1.70 8.44 -15.45
C GLY A 174 -0.96 8.37 -14.11
N ARG A 175 -1.66 8.66 -13.01
CA ARG A 175 -1.05 8.72 -11.68
C ARG A 175 -0.88 7.30 -11.15
N GLN A 176 0.29 7.04 -10.59
CA GLN A 176 0.63 5.77 -9.97
C GLN A 176 0.87 5.96 -8.48
N LEU A 177 0.39 5.01 -7.68
CA LEU A 177 0.66 4.94 -6.25
C LEU A 177 1.49 3.69 -5.97
N GLN A 178 2.75 3.89 -5.62
CA GLN A 178 3.67 2.81 -5.25
C GLN A 178 3.62 2.58 -3.74
N LEU A 179 3.22 1.36 -3.34
CA LEU A 179 3.05 0.93 -1.96
C LEU A 179 4.05 -0.17 -1.60
N LEU A 180 4.51 -0.10 -0.36
CA LEU A 180 5.45 -1.01 0.28
C LEU A 180 4.80 -1.63 1.51
N PHE A 181 4.90 -2.95 1.59
CA PHE A 181 4.29 -3.78 2.63
C PHE A 181 5.36 -4.37 3.55
N SER A 182 4.95 -4.77 4.74
CA SER A 182 5.88 -5.35 5.72
C SER A 182 6.32 -6.75 5.34
N ASN A 183 5.47 -7.49 4.61
CA ASN A 183 5.72 -8.84 4.13
C ASN A 183 4.89 -9.11 2.86
N SER A 184 5.23 -10.16 2.13
CA SER A 184 4.56 -10.52 0.87
C SER A 184 3.11 -10.96 1.06
N THR A 185 2.78 -11.54 2.21
CA THR A 185 1.41 -11.97 2.53
C THR A 185 0.48 -10.75 2.64
N GLU A 186 0.91 -9.72 3.36
CA GLU A 186 0.14 -8.47 3.51
C GLU A 186 -0.08 -7.78 2.16
N ARG A 187 0.94 -7.78 1.30
CA ARG A 187 0.82 -7.30 -0.09
C ARG A 187 -0.23 -8.10 -0.85
N ASP A 188 -0.17 -9.43 -0.81
CA ASP A 188 -1.08 -10.30 -1.55
C ASP A 188 -2.53 -10.14 -1.08
N GLU A 189 -2.74 -10.03 0.23
CA GLU A 189 -4.04 -9.75 0.83
C GLU A 189 -4.58 -8.38 0.39
N PHE A 190 -3.73 -7.35 0.38
CA PHE A 190 -4.10 -6.03 -0.10
C PHE A 190 -4.53 -6.05 -1.57
N VAL A 191 -3.69 -6.62 -2.45
CA VAL A 191 -3.96 -6.67 -3.89
C VAL A 191 -5.24 -7.45 -4.16
N ALA A 192 -5.40 -8.64 -3.56
CA ALA A 192 -6.58 -9.48 -3.75
C ALA A 192 -7.86 -8.76 -3.27
N ALA A 193 -7.84 -8.18 -2.08
CA ALA A 193 -9.01 -7.51 -1.53
C ALA A 193 -9.38 -6.26 -2.32
N MET A 194 -8.41 -5.42 -2.69
CA MET A 194 -8.65 -4.22 -3.49
C MET A 194 -9.24 -4.55 -4.86
N LEU A 195 -8.72 -5.58 -5.55
CA LEU A 195 -9.26 -6.02 -6.85
C LEU A 195 -10.72 -6.47 -6.73
N ILE A 196 -11.06 -7.24 -5.69
CA ILE A 196 -12.45 -7.67 -5.43
C ILE A 196 -13.35 -6.46 -5.20
N LEU A 197 -12.92 -5.50 -4.38
CA LEU A 197 -13.71 -4.30 -4.09
C LEU A 197 -13.90 -3.42 -5.34
N CYS A 198 -12.87 -3.26 -6.17
CA CYS A 198 -12.95 -2.51 -7.44
C CYS A 198 -13.95 -3.16 -8.41
N GLU A 199 -13.91 -4.48 -8.55
CA GLU A 199 -14.85 -5.24 -9.39
C GLU A 199 -16.29 -5.14 -8.88
N GLN A 200 -16.50 -5.29 -7.56
CA GLN A 200 -17.81 -5.13 -6.94
C GLN A 200 -18.38 -3.73 -7.20
N GLN A 201 -17.56 -2.69 -7.06
CA GLN A 201 -18.00 -1.32 -7.28
C GLN A 201 -18.31 -1.05 -8.76
N SER A 202 -17.50 -1.58 -9.68
CA SER A 202 -17.74 -1.48 -11.12
C SER A 202 -19.09 -2.10 -11.51
N ARG A 203 -19.43 -3.27 -10.97
CA ARG A 203 -20.75 -3.92 -11.16
C ARG A 203 -21.90 -3.10 -10.60
N ARG A 204 -21.72 -2.46 -9.44
CA ARG A 204 -22.75 -1.60 -8.83
C ARG A 204 -23.05 -0.38 -9.70
N VAL A 205 -22.03 0.27 -10.24
CA VAL A 205 -22.20 1.41 -11.16
C VAL A 205 -22.92 0.99 -12.44
N ALA A 206 -22.51 -0.13 -13.05
CA ALA A 206 -23.13 -0.66 -14.27
C ALA A 206 -24.63 -0.98 -14.10
N ARG A 207 -25.07 -1.36 -12.90
CA ARG A 207 -26.50 -1.62 -12.60
C ARG A 207 -27.33 -0.36 -12.40
N ARG A 208 -26.74 0.77 -12.01
CA ARG A 208 -27.45 2.04 -11.79
C ARG A 208 -27.65 2.85 -13.08
N GLY A 209 -26.86 2.57 -14.12
CA GLY A 209 -26.97 3.23 -15.42
C GLY A 209 -28.01 2.61 -16.37
N ARG A 210 -28.80 1.64 -15.91
CA ARG A 210 -29.94 1.05 -16.63
C ARG A 210 -31.23 1.48 -15.96
#